data_AF-A0A5J4E568-F1
#
_entry.id   AF-A0A5J4E568-F1
#
_cell.length_a   1.000
_cell.length_b   1.000
_cell.length_c   1.000
_cell.angle_alpha   90.00
_cell.angle_beta   90.00
_cell.angle_gamma   90.00
#
_symmetry.space_group_name_H-M   'P 1'
#
loop_
_entity.id
_entity.type
_entity.pdbx_description
1 polymer ?
#
loop_
_entity_poly.entity_id
_entity_poly.type
_entity_poly.pdbx_seq_one_letter_code
_entity_poly.pdbx_strand_id
1 'polypeptide(L)'
;MDRELREEIDILPAKARPFKQVSHQYPDRNILLDVWEVISFKGKVTAREGQEVRWIAIDDLGKYQFPEADIPVMQAIANTATIKTEHPA
;
A
#
# COMPACT_ATOMS: atom_id res chain seq x y z
N MET A 1 9.95 7.05 5.31
CA MET A 1 8.50 6.83 5.36
C MET A 1 7.76 8.13 5.65
N ASP A 2 7.87 8.73 6.84
CA ASP A 2 7.10 9.93 7.22
C ASP A 2 7.31 11.11 6.28
N ARG A 3 8.56 11.39 5.88
CA ARG A 3 8.88 12.45 4.92
C ARG A 3 8.19 12.22 3.56
N GLU A 4 8.37 11.05 2.98
CA GLU A 4 7.79 10.68 1.67
C GLU A 4 6.25 10.81 1.68
N LEU A 5 5.58 10.27 2.71
CA LEU A 5 4.12 10.36 2.82
C LEU A 5 3.62 11.80 3.02
N ARG A 6 4.43 12.65 3.67
CA ARG A 6 4.12 14.07 3.83
C ARG A 6 4.29 14.84 2.53
N GLU A 7 5.34 14.52 1.76
CA GLU A 7 5.70 15.17 0.51
C GLU A 7 4.75 14.77 -0.62
N GLU A 8 4.44 13.47 -0.75
CA GLU A 8 3.64 12.95 -1.87
C GLU A 8 2.12 13.04 -1.65
N ILE A 9 1.63 12.76 -0.43
CA ILE A 9 0.18 12.60 -0.17
C ILE A 9 -0.37 13.38 1.04
N ASP A 10 0.41 14.31 1.63
CA ASP A 10 -0.02 15.23 2.70
C ASP A 10 -0.49 14.55 4.00
N ILE A 11 0.09 13.38 4.36
CA ILE A 11 -0.22 12.71 5.63
C ILE A 11 1.00 12.58 6.55
N LEU A 12 0.72 12.48 7.86
CA LEU A 12 1.71 12.13 8.88
C LEU A 12 1.26 10.83 9.57
N PRO A 13 1.96 9.69 9.38
CA PRO A 13 1.65 8.45 10.08
C PRO A 13 1.68 8.63 11.60
N ALA A 14 0.65 8.14 12.28
CA ALA A 14 0.58 8.11 13.74
C ALA A 14 0.79 6.69 14.29
N LYS A 15 0.34 5.68 13.55
CA LYS A 15 0.57 4.27 13.84
C LYS A 15 0.76 3.52 12.54
N ALA A 16 1.88 2.85 12.39
CA ALA A 16 2.17 1.98 11.27
C ALA A 16 2.89 0.72 11.76
N ARG A 17 2.86 -0.35 10.97
CA ARG A 17 3.64 -1.57 11.23
C ARG A 17 4.22 -2.12 9.93
N PRO A 18 5.36 -2.84 10.00
CA PRO A 18 5.84 -3.59 8.85
C PRO A 18 4.76 -4.55 8.35
N PHE A 19 4.56 -4.59 7.04
CA PHE A 19 3.59 -5.50 6.41
C PHE A 19 4.31 -6.59 5.63
N LYS A 20 5.16 -6.20 4.67
CA LYS A 20 5.85 -7.14 3.78
C LYS A 20 7.09 -6.49 3.16
N GLN A 21 8.12 -7.30 2.96
CA GLN A 21 9.21 -6.94 2.05
C GLN A 21 9.10 -7.75 0.77
N VAL A 22 9.24 -7.09 -0.38
CA VAL A 22 9.21 -7.73 -1.69
C VAL A 22 10.47 -7.35 -2.44
N SER A 23 11.31 -8.34 -2.72
CA SER A 23 12.42 -8.17 -3.65
C SER A 23 11.95 -8.56 -5.05
N HIS A 24 12.19 -7.68 -6.02
CA HIS A 24 11.87 -7.93 -7.42
C HIS A 24 13.07 -7.55 -8.29
N GLN A 25 13.42 -8.42 -9.22
CA GLN A 25 14.53 -8.23 -10.15
C GLN A 25 13.97 -7.96 -11.54
N TYR A 26 14.12 -6.72 -12.01
CA TYR A 26 13.93 -6.38 -13.41
C TYR A 26 15.24 -6.65 -14.18
N PRO A 27 15.18 -6.79 -15.53
CA PRO A 27 16.39 -7.01 -16.33
C PRO A 27 17.48 -5.95 -16.15
N ASP A 28 17.10 -4.71 -15.81
CA ASP A 28 17.99 -3.55 -15.70
C ASP A 28 18.26 -3.11 -14.26
N ARG A 29 17.46 -3.56 -13.27
CA ARG A 29 17.57 -3.13 -11.87
C ARG A 29 16.93 -4.10 -10.90
N ASN A 30 17.46 -4.09 -9.68
CA ASN A 30 16.85 -4.79 -8.55
C ASN A 30 16.18 -3.78 -7.63
N ILE A 31 14.95 -4.06 -7.23
CA ILE A 31 14.22 -3.25 -6.26
C ILE A 31 13.86 -4.07 -5.03
N LEU A 32 13.83 -3.40 -3.89
CA LEU A 32 13.29 -3.90 -2.63
C LEU A 32 12.19 -2.95 -2.19
N LEU A 33 10.96 -3.44 -2.20
CA LEU A 33 9.82 -2.75 -1.61
C LEU A 33 9.77 -3.08 -0.13
N ASP A 34 9.89 -2.05 0.71
CA ASP A 34 9.62 -2.14 2.14
C ASP A 34 8.22 -1.60 2.42
N VAL A 35 7.25 -2.50 2.55
CA VAL A 35 5.82 -2.16 2.61
C VAL A 35 5.34 -2.11 4.05
N TRP A 36 4.69 -1.00 4.39
CA TRP A 36 4.17 -0.71 5.72
C TRP A 36 2.66 -0.51 5.69
N GLU A 37 1.95 -1.08 6.65
CA GLU A 37 0.52 -0.82 6.86
C GLU A 37 0.38 0.39 7.79
N VAL A 38 -0.15 1.50 7.27
CA VAL A 38 -0.50 2.68 8.07
C VAL A 38 -1.90 2.48 8.66
N ILE A 39 -1.96 2.27 9.97
CA ILE A 39 -3.19 1.99 10.72
C ILE A 39 -3.93 3.30 11.07
N SER A 40 -3.18 4.37 11.31
CA SER A 40 -3.76 5.70 11.55
C SER A 40 -2.75 6.79 11.20
N PHE A 41 -3.25 7.93 10.74
CA PHE A 41 -2.44 9.10 10.35
C PHE A 41 -3.19 10.41 10.65
N LYS A 42 -2.46 11.52 10.63
CA LYS A 42 -2.99 12.89 10.66
C LYS A 42 -2.91 13.52 9.28
N GLY A 43 -3.75 14.52 9.03
CA GLY A 43 -3.83 15.22 7.74
C GLY A 43 -4.94 14.67 6.86
N LYS A 44 -5.01 15.15 5.62
CA LYS A 44 -5.97 14.72 4.61
C LYS A 44 -5.20 14.28 3.38
N VAL A 45 -5.44 13.04 2.95
CA VAL A 45 -4.82 12.51 1.73
C VAL A 45 -5.11 13.45 0.55
N THR A 46 -4.04 14.00 0.00
CA THR A 46 -4.07 14.97 -1.10
C THR A 46 -2.88 14.70 -2.01
N ALA A 47 -3.10 14.48 -3.31
CA ALA A 47 -2.02 14.33 -4.27
C ALA A 47 -1.18 15.62 -4.34
N ARG A 48 0.14 15.52 -4.14
CA ARG A 48 1.05 16.67 -4.10
C ARG A 48 1.92 16.84 -5.34
N GLU A 49 2.00 15.81 -6.19
CA GLU A 49 2.88 15.76 -7.37
C GLU A 49 2.09 15.55 -8.68
N GLY A 50 0.79 15.84 -8.66
CA GLY A 50 -0.08 15.67 -9.84
C GLY A 50 -0.45 14.22 -10.14
N GLN A 51 -0.12 13.29 -9.26
CA GLN A 51 -0.53 11.89 -9.34
C GLN A 51 -2.02 11.70 -8.99
N GLU A 52 -2.66 10.67 -9.54
CA GLU A 52 -3.99 10.28 -9.06
C GLU A 52 -3.87 9.57 -7.71
N VAL A 53 -4.72 9.93 -6.75
CA VAL A 53 -4.86 9.22 -5.48
C VAL A 53 -6.33 8.90 -5.26
N ARG A 54 -6.60 7.64 -4.92
CA ARG A 54 -7.96 7.13 -4.76
C ARG A 54 -8.04 6.16 -3.59
N TRP A 55 -9.12 6.28 -2.83
CA TRP A 55 -9.55 5.22 -1.91
C TRP A 55 -10.32 4.17 -2.70
N ILE A 56 -9.84 2.93 -2.68
CA ILE A 56 -10.46 1.80 -3.37
C ILE A 56 -10.82 0.71 -2.36
N ALA A 57 -11.92 0.01 -2.61
CA ALA A 57 -12.24 -1.21 -1.87
C ALA A 57 -11.24 -2.32 -2.23
N ILE A 58 -10.98 -3.23 -1.29
CA ILE A 58 -10.07 -4.35 -1.52
C ILE A 58 -10.58 -5.25 -2.66
N ASP A 59 -11.89 -5.45 -2.75
CA ASP A 59 -12.53 -6.23 -3.82
C ASP A 59 -12.38 -5.57 -5.21
N ASP A 60 -12.12 -4.27 -5.25
CA ASP A 60 -11.88 -3.53 -6.49
C ASP A 60 -10.42 -3.56 -6.94
N LEU A 61 -9.49 -4.15 -6.18
CA LEU A 61 -8.06 -4.19 -6.55
C LEU A 61 -7.85 -4.78 -7.95
N GLY A 62 -8.59 -5.83 -8.32
CA GLY A 62 -8.49 -6.47 -9.64
C GLY A 62 -8.91 -5.59 -10.82
N LYS A 63 -9.52 -4.41 -10.56
CA LYS A 63 -9.90 -3.45 -11.60
C LYS A 63 -8.76 -2.51 -12.00
N TYR A 64 -7.63 -2.53 -11.29
CA TYR A 64 -6.49 -1.65 -11.51
C TYR A 64 -5.27 -2.45 -11.97
N GLN A 65 -4.41 -1.79 -12.75
CA GLN A 65 -3.11 -2.33 -13.13
C GLN A 65 -2.07 -1.88 -12.11
N PHE A 66 -1.21 -2.81 -11.72
CA PHE A 66 -0.09 -2.56 -10.83
C PHE A 66 1.21 -3.01 -11.49
N PRO A 67 2.36 -2.38 -11.16
CA PRO A 67 3.66 -2.90 -11.57
C PRO A 67 3.87 -4.32 -11.05
N GLU A 68 4.68 -5.11 -11.75
CA GLU A 68 4.90 -6.53 -11.43
C GLU A 68 5.40 -6.74 -10.00
N ALA A 69 6.24 -5.83 -9.50
CA ALA A 69 6.77 -5.88 -8.14
C ALA A 69 5.70 -5.65 -7.05
N ASP A 70 4.59 -4.99 -7.37
CA ASP A 70 3.52 -4.65 -6.44
C ASP A 70 2.46 -5.77 -6.34
N ILE A 71 2.38 -6.64 -7.35
CA ILE A 71 1.40 -7.75 -7.40
C ILE A 71 1.43 -8.64 -6.14
N PRO A 72 2.60 -9.06 -5.61
CA PRO A 72 2.65 -9.86 -4.38
C PRO A 72 2.12 -9.13 -3.15
N VAL A 73 2.17 -7.78 -3.15
CA VAL A 73 1.62 -6.95 -2.07
C VAL A 73 0.10 -6.95 -2.17
N MET A 74 -0.46 -6.75 -3.37
CA MET A 74 -1.91 -6.74 -3.60
C MET A 74 -2.56 -8.07 -3.22
N GLN A 75 -1.92 -9.19 -3.57
CA GLN A 75 -2.37 -10.53 -3.17
C GLN A 75 -2.38 -10.71 -1.64
N ALA A 76 -1.36 -10.20 -0.95
CA ALA A 76 -1.29 -10.28 0.51
C ALA A 76 -2.38 -9.43 1.18
N ILE A 77 -2.70 -8.26 0.63
CA ILE A 77 -3.79 -7.39 1.11
C ILE A 77 -5.13 -8.10 0.96
N ALA A 78 -5.41 -8.67 -0.23
CA ALA A 78 -6.64 -9.41 -0.50
C ALA A 78 -6.81 -10.60 0.47
N ASN A 79 -5.78 -11.41 0.65
CA ASN A 79 -5.82 -12.58 1.55
C ASN A 79 -6.04 -12.18 3.03
N THR A 80 -5.43 -11.07 3.47
CA THR A 80 -5.59 -10.59 4.85
C THR A 80 -7.02 -10.12 5.12
N ALA A 81 -7.68 -9.51 4.12
CA ALA A 81 -9.07 -9.09 4.23
C ALA A 81 -10.00 -10.30 4.40
N THR A 82 -9.79 -11.37 3.63
CA THR A 82 -10.55 -12.62 3.73
C THR A 82 -10.46 -13.23 5.12
N ILE A 83 -9.27 -13.25 5.73
CA ILE A 83 -9.06 -13.78 7.09
C ILE A 83 -9.76 -12.91 8.14
N LYS A 84 -9.82 -11.57 7.96
CA LYS A 84 -10.52 -10.67 8.91
C LYS A 84 -12.05 -10.75 8.80
N THR A 85 -12.59 -11.12 7.63
CA THR A 85 -14.03 -11.36 7.45
C THR A 85 -14.50 -12.71 7.99
N GLU A 86 -13.56 -13.63 8.26
CA GLU A 86 -13.82 -14.92 8.90
C GLU A 86 -13.56 -14.83 10.43
N HIS A 87 -14.51 -14.29 11.18
CA HIS A 87 -14.63 -14.58 12.62
C HIS A 87 -16.04 -15.09 12.93
N PRO A 88 -16.17 -16.13 13.79
CA PRO A 88 -17.37 -16.95 13.93
C PRO A 88 -18.48 -16.22 14.68
N ALA A 89 -19.71 -16.72 14.47
CA ALA A 89 -20.94 -16.32 15.16
C ALA A 89 -20.81 -16.30 16.70
#